data_AF-A0A4P9ZHS8-F1
#
_entry.id   AF-A0A4P9ZHS8-F1
#
_cell.length_a   1.000
_cell.length_b   1.000
_cell.length_c   1.000
_cell.angle_alpha   90.00
_cell.angle_beta   90.00
_cell.angle_gamma   90.00
#
_symmetry.space_group_name_H-M   'P 1'
#
loop_
_entity.id
_entity.type
_entity.pdbx_description
1 polymer ?
#
loop_
_entity_poly.entity_id
_entity_poly.type
_entity_poly.pdbx_seq_one_letter_code
_entity_poly.pdbx_strand_id
1 'polypeptide(L)'
;MISILWALFAVLAVYVLYTRYLDFCRDVPPEYLNHQSVAENTRKPDELAIHKSTKLDYITGLRVGLGIRYDHYKIRNGNLNDIWEILIGHHGRSSVAKITIGGEQIKISQLKAAVDTLSELFRSWKDVLEVAMLTELYMAKKHTLALTIASFLAQIPVHVYDESSKHLVACDSAILADNEGDLSIVQASDRSCLLRLDTLDFAAEKHDFANEYHLEKDRGIALRVSTRLNHKVLASTQFTQLNLVSAVASCIKHLPPNAELGNKDLLVIVQDHSTPESILNETIKVLVLFVTGSELILAHNGPNFMAYKPTVLVTGPQQAKAIPVVPRLLGTFLYYHRLFSLSRLRFPGASSRKNSQLRLIYVHRDCSSGCYTNWNTLRASLGVNVVEEIGHYNIAGPFLVTDYYEFRTFPAYVTAKIAASGAVVQANEMKLLGSDPAKPRDLAIRGYNIGKTLTIMQGVGQTHEKPDDEGFHRLPYVCRWGTDGCLYILGKNL
;
A
#
# COMPACT_ATOMS: atom_id res chain seq x y z
N MET A 1 -23.01 -49.74 -24.87
CA MET A 1 -23.89 -48.57 -24.69
C MET A 1 -24.27 -48.36 -23.23
N ILE A 2 -24.81 -49.38 -22.54
CA ILE A 2 -25.20 -49.29 -21.11
C ILE A 2 -24.04 -48.89 -20.19
N SER A 3 -22.83 -49.45 -20.36
CA SER A 3 -21.67 -49.11 -19.53
C SER A 3 -21.20 -47.65 -19.70
N ILE A 4 -21.34 -47.09 -20.90
CA ILE A 4 -21.01 -45.68 -21.18
C ILE A 4 -22.03 -44.78 -20.48
N LEU A 5 -23.32 -45.13 -20.51
CA LEU A 5 -24.36 -44.39 -19.81
C LEU A 5 -24.13 -44.36 -18.30
N TRP A 6 -23.76 -45.49 -17.69
CA TRP A 6 -23.41 -45.54 -16.27
C TRP A 6 -22.17 -44.71 -15.92
N ALA A 7 -21.15 -44.72 -16.79
CA ALA A 7 -19.97 -43.88 -16.60
C ALA A 7 -20.33 -42.37 -16.65
N LEU A 8 -21.16 -41.97 -17.62
CA LEU A 8 -21.64 -40.59 -17.72
C LEU A 8 -22.49 -40.19 -16.49
N PHE A 9 -23.36 -41.08 -16.03
CA PHE A 9 -24.16 -40.85 -14.82
C PHE A 9 -23.27 -40.71 -13.58
N ALA A 10 -22.25 -41.56 -13.43
CA ALA A 10 -21.30 -41.48 -12.32
C ALA A 10 -20.52 -40.17 -12.34
N VAL A 11 -20.02 -39.73 -13.51
CA VAL A 11 -19.33 -38.44 -13.67
C VAL A 11 -20.25 -37.28 -13.31
N LEU A 12 -21.51 -37.31 -13.78
CA LEU A 12 -22.50 -36.29 -13.43
C LEU A 12 -22.80 -36.27 -11.93
N ALA A 13 -22.99 -37.44 -11.31
CA ALA A 13 -23.23 -37.55 -9.87
C ALA A 13 -22.04 -37.00 -9.06
N VAL A 14 -20.80 -37.36 -9.42
CA VAL A 14 -19.59 -36.83 -8.80
C VAL A 14 -19.51 -35.32 -8.99
N TYR A 15 -19.78 -34.80 -10.18
CA TYR A 15 -19.78 -33.37 -10.46
C TYR A 15 -20.79 -32.60 -9.59
N VAL A 16 -22.02 -33.12 -9.47
CA VAL A 16 -23.08 -32.52 -8.66
C VAL A 16 -22.74 -32.57 -7.17
N LEU A 17 -22.32 -33.73 -6.66
CA LEU A 17 -21.92 -33.89 -5.25
C LEU A 17 -20.72 -32.99 -4.91
N TYR A 18 -19.73 -32.94 -5.80
CA TYR A 18 -18.54 -32.11 -5.60
C TYR A 18 -18.87 -30.62 -5.65
N THR A 19 -19.75 -30.21 -6.55
CA THR A 19 -20.27 -28.83 -6.60
C THR A 19 -20.98 -28.46 -5.30
N ARG A 20 -21.84 -29.34 -4.78
CA ARG A 20 -22.54 -29.13 -3.51
C ARG A 20 -21.57 -29.08 -2.33
N TYR A 21 -20.53 -29.92 -2.35
CA TYR A 21 -19.46 -29.88 -1.36
C TYR A 21 -18.72 -28.53 -1.39
N LEU A 22 -18.34 -28.03 -2.57
CA LEU A 22 -17.70 -26.71 -2.70
C LEU A 22 -18.60 -25.58 -2.22
N ASP A 23 -19.90 -25.64 -2.56
CA ASP A 23 -20.88 -24.65 -2.12
C ASP A 23 -21.10 -24.70 -0.58
N PHE A 24 -21.00 -25.87 0.04
CA PHE A 24 -21.08 -26.04 1.50
C PHE A 24 -19.80 -25.58 2.21
N CYS A 25 -18.64 -25.79 1.60
CA CYS A 25 -17.33 -25.49 2.18
C CYS A 25 -16.77 -24.12 1.73
N ARG A 26 -17.60 -23.17 1.29
CA ARG A 26 -17.15 -21.82 0.89
C ARG A 26 -16.40 -21.12 2.01
N ASP A 27 -15.44 -20.26 1.65
CA ASP A 27 -14.72 -19.48 2.66
C ASP A 27 -15.59 -18.37 3.24
N VAL A 28 -16.45 -17.79 2.40
CA VAL A 28 -17.40 -16.74 2.76
C VAL A 28 -18.76 -17.00 2.09
N PRO A 29 -19.87 -16.61 2.75
CA PRO A 29 -21.17 -16.61 2.11
C PRO A 29 -21.21 -15.58 0.96
N PRO A 30 -21.93 -15.82 -0.15
CA PRO A 30 -22.04 -14.86 -1.26
C PRO A 30 -22.50 -13.45 -0.82
N GLU A 31 -23.34 -13.39 0.21
CA GLU A 31 -23.87 -12.17 0.80
C GLU A 31 -22.76 -11.26 1.33
N TYR A 32 -21.66 -11.84 1.85
CA TYR A 32 -20.50 -11.07 2.29
C TYR A 32 -19.91 -10.26 1.12
N LEU A 33 -19.79 -10.86 -0.06
CA LEU A 33 -19.27 -10.18 -1.25
C LEU A 33 -20.30 -9.27 -1.94
N ASN A 34 -21.58 -9.37 -1.58
CA ASN A 34 -22.63 -8.47 -2.05
C ASN A 34 -22.78 -7.20 -1.16
N HIS A 35 -22.05 -7.12 -0.05
CA HIS A 35 -22.07 -5.98 0.86
C HIS A 35 -20.65 -5.56 1.22
N GLN A 36 -19.93 -5.00 0.24
CA GLN A 36 -18.52 -4.57 0.37
C GLN A 36 -18.36 -3.10 0.80
N SER A 37 -19.46 -2.36 0.89
CA SER A 37 -19.50 -1.06 1.55
C SER A 37 -20.84 -0.85 2.27
N VAL A 38 -20.83 0.07 3.22
CA VAL A 38 -22.04 0.59 3.86
C VAL A 38 -22.33 1.97 3.30
N ALA A 39 -23.54 2.13 2.78
CA ALA A 39 -24.05 3.39 2.25
C ALA A 39 -24.74 4.19 3.37
N GLU A 40 -24.33 5.44 3.54
CA GLU A 40 -24.98 6.43 4.39
C GLU A 40 -25.87 7.36 3.55
N ASN A 41 -26.73 8.11 4.23
CA ASN A 41 -27.63 9.07 3.58
C ASN A 41 -26.85 10.12 2.77
N THR A 42 -27.46 10.59 1.68
CA THR A 42 -27.00 11.77 0.95
C THR A 42 -27.06 13.00 1.85
N ARG A 43 -26.08 13.90 1.73
CA ARG A 43 -26.06 15.15 2.49
C ARG A 43 -26.51 16.32 1.65
N LYS A 44 -26.30 16.25 0.33
CA LYS A 44 -26.73 17.26 -0.66
C LYS A 44 -27.68 16.66 -1.71
N PRO A 45 -28.48 17.50 -2.39
CA PRO A 45 -29.39 17.03 -3.46
C PRO A 45 -28.67 16.49 -4.70
N ASP A 46 -27.49 17.03 -5.02
CA ASP A 46 -26.71 16.73 -6.24
C ASP A 46 -25.58 15.73 -6.00
N GLU A 47 -25.77 14.77 -5.10
CA GLU A 47 -24.80 13.71 -4.84
C GLU A 47 -25.48 12.38 -4.51
N LEU A 48 -24.74 11.29 -4.68
CA LEU A 48 -25.15 9.97 -4.24
C LEU A 48 -24.71 9.70 -2.80
N ALA A 49 -25.22 8.60 -2.26
CA ALA A 49 -24.89 8.10 -0.93
C ALA A 49 -23.37 8.06 -0.68
N ILE A 50 -22.99 8.30 0.58
CA ILE A 50 -21.59 8.19 1.02
C ILE A 50 -21.32 6.73 1.38
N HIS A 51 -20.32 6.14 0.76
CA HIS A 51 -19.92 4.76 1.00
C HIS A 51 -18.68 4.68 1.89
N LYS A 52 -18.72 3.75 2.83
CA LYS A 52 -17.67 3.44 3.79
C LYS A 52 -17.32 1.96 3.77
N SER A 53 -16.12 1.62 4.23
CA SER A 53 -15.72 0.21 4.39
C SER A 53 -16.62 -0.52 5.39
N THR A 54 -16.98 -1.77 5.09
CA THR A 54 -17.70 -2.66 6.03
C THR A 54 -16.82 -3.17 7.16
N LYS A 55 -15.51 -2.95 7.07
CA LYS A 55 -14.50 -3.35 8.08
C LYS A 55 -14.24 -2.28 9.14
N LEU A 56 -15.01 -1.18 9.11
CA LEU A 56 -14.90 -0.12 10.09
C LEU A 56 -15.54 -0.50 11.42
N ASP A 57 -14.99 0.07 12.49
CA ASP A 57 -15.70 0.15 13.76
C ASP A 57 -16.54 1.43 13.74
N TYR A 58 -17.84 1.27 13.47
CA TYR A 58 -18.79 2.37 13.30
C TYR A 58 -18.89 3.29 14.52
N ILE A 59 -18.52 2.81 15.72
CA ILE A 59 -18.52 3.64 16.93
C ILE A 59 -17.41 4.69 16.86
N THR A 60 -16.26 4.32 16.28
CA THR A 60 -15.07 5.18 16.20
C THR A 60 -14.97 6.00 14.92
N GLY A 61 -15.78 5.68 13.91
CA GLY A 61 -15.74 6.35 12.61
C GLY A 61 -14.59 5.84 11.73
N LEU A 62 -14.05 6.71 10.86
CA LEU A 62 -12.93 6.36 9.98
C LEU A 62 -11.68 5.98 10.78
N ARG A 63 -10.84 5.13 10.20
CA ARG A 63 -9.59 4.69 10.84
C ARG A 63 -8.55 5.81 10.78
N VAL A 64 -8.47 6.59 11.85
CA VAL A 64 -7.56 7.75 11.95
C VAL A 64 -6.14 7.36 12.36
N GLY A 65 -5.95 6.25 13.08
CA GLY A 65 -4.63 5.78 13.48
C GLY A 65 -4.63 4.45 14.23
N LEU A 66 -3.52 4.18 14.94
CA LEU A 66 -3.22 2.92 15.61
C LEU A 66 -3.94 2.73 16.96
N GLY A 67 -4.48 3.81 17.54
CA GLY A 67 -5.20 3.74 18.81
C GLY A 67 -4.28 3.45 20.01
N ILE A 68 -3.20 4.21 20.13
CA ILE A 68 -2.16 4.03 21.16
C ILE A 68 -2.64 4.64 22.48
N ARG A 69 -2.52 3.88 23.58
CA ARG A 69 -2.77 4.38 24.94
C ARG A 69 -1.58 5.21 25.41
N TYR A 70 -1.81 6.42 25.91
CA TYR A 70 -0.72 7.30 26.36
C TYR A 70 -0.89 7.90 27.76
N ASP A 71 -2.10 7.87 28.34
CA ASP A 71 -2.37 8.35 29.70
C ASP A 71 -3.59 7.64 30.27
N HIS A 72 -3.36 6.50 30.94
CA HIS A 72 -4.32 5.56 31.55
C HIS A 72 -5.50 5.14 30.64
N TYR A 73 -6.42 6.07 30.36
CA TYR A 73 -7.63 5.89 29.57
C TYR A 73 -7.63 6.64 28.23
N LYS A 74 -6.70 7.57 28.00
CA LYS A 74 -6.65 8.35 26.75
C LYS A 74 -5.99 7.57 25.63
N ILE A 75 -6.68 7.53 24.49
CA ILE A 75 -6.22 6.94 23.24
C ILE A 75 -5.87 8.07 22.29
N ARG A 76 -4.76 7.92 21.56
CA ARG A 76 -4.38 8.81 20.46
C ARG A 76 -4.09 8.03 19.19
N ASN A 77 -4.01 8.75 18.06
CA ASN A 77 -3.83 8.13 16.75
C ASN A 77 -2.45 7.49 16.57
N GLY A 78 -1.43 7.97 17.27
CA GLY A 78 -0.04 7.58 17.04
C GLY A 78 0.65 8.49 16.00
N ASN A 79 1.97 8.45 15.98
CA ASN A 79 2.85 9.11 15.01
C ASN A 79 3.98 8.14 14.59
N LEU A 80 4.87 8.58 13.70
CA LEU A 80 5.96 7.73 13.19
C LEU A 80 7.00 7.36 14.27
N ASN A 81 7.14 8.15 15.34
CA ASN A 81 7.99 7.78 16.46
C ASN A 81 7.42 6.57 17.22
N ASP A 82 6.10 6.45 17.29
CA ASP A 82 5.47 5.27 17.90
C ASP A 82 5.63 4.02 17.04
N ILE A 83 5.49 4.16 15.71
CA ILE A 83 5.73 3.05 14.78
C ILE A 83 7.17 2.56 14.92
N TRP A 84 8.12 3.48 15.05
CA TRP A 84 9.52 3.16 15.33
C TRP A 84 9.71 2.49 16.69
N GLU A 85 9.10 3.02 17.75
CA GLU A 85 9.14 2.41 19.09
C GLU A 85 8.57 0.99 19.09
N ILE A 86 7.49 0.72 18.35
CA ILE A 86 6.91 -0.61 18.21
C ILE A 86 7.90 -1.56 17.52
N LEU A 87 8.58 -1.13 16.44
CA LEU A 87 9.61 -1.93 15.78
C LEU A 87 10.75 -2.28 16.74
N ILE A 88 11.26 -1.29 17.46
CA ILE A 88 12.32 -1.51 18.45
C ILE A 88 11.80 -2.36 19.62
N GLY A 89 10.54 -2.26 20.01
CA GLY A 89 9.92 -3.13 21.02
C GLY A 89 9.86 -4.59 20.59
N HIS A 90 9.53 -4.88 19.33
CA HIS A 90 9.49 -6.24 18.77
C HIS A 90 10.87 -6.89 18.70
N HIS A 91 11.92 -6.11 18.45
CA HIS A 91 13.23 -6.65 18.05
C HIS A 91 14.41 -6.21 18.93
N GLY A 92 14.22 -5.24 19.83
CA GLY A 92 15.29 -4.62 20.63
C GLY A 92 16.04 -5.62 21.50
N ARG A 93 15.39 -6.70 21.92
CA ARG A 93 16.02 -7.79 22.70
C ARG A 93 16.54 -8.95 21.85
N SER A 94 16.21 -9.01 20.56
CA SER A 94 16.60 -10.09 19.66
C SER A 94 17.70 -9.63 18.71
N SER A 95 18.92 -10.15 18.90
CA SER A 95 20.07 -9.86 18.04
C SER A 95 19.96 -10.41 16.61
N VAL A 96 18.85 -11.07 16.27
CA VAL A 96 18.66 -11.83 15.03
C VAL A 96 17.85 -11.06 13.98
N ALA A 97 17.04 -10.08 14.37
CA ALA A 97 16.15 -9.41 13.45
C ALA A 97 16.90 -8.50 12.46
N LYS A 98 16.62 -8.70 11.17
CA LYS A 98 17.35 -8.06 10.07
C LYS A 98 16.38 -7.48 9.05
N ILE A 99 16.87 -6.45 8.35
CA ILE A 99 16.27 -5.90 7.15
C ILE A 99 17.25 -6.17 6.01
N THR A 100 16.75 -6.62 4.87
CA THR A 100 17.57 -6.79 3.66
C THR A 100 17.20 -5.72 2.64
N ILE A 101 18.17 -5.02 2.07
CA ILE A 101 17.97 -3.96 1.08
C ILE A 101 18.97 -4.16 -0.04
N GLY A 102 18.50 -4.38 -1.27
CA GLY A 102 19.39 -4.60 -2.41
C GLY A 102 20.34 -5.81 -2.26
N GLY A 103 19.98 -6.76 -1.39
CA GLY A 103 20.82 -7.92 -1.04
C GLY A 103 21.75 -7.70 0.16
N GLU A 104 21.92 -6.48 0.65
CA GLU A 104 22.65 -6.19 1.88
C GLU A 104 21.77 -6.41 3.11
N GLN A 105 22.27 -7.09 4.13
CA GLN A 105 21.58 -7.28 5.40
C GLN A 105 22.08 -6.27 6.44
N ILE A 106 21.14 -5.68 7.17
CA ILE A 106 21.41 -4.81 8.31
C ILE A 106 20.57 -5.27 9.51
N LYS A 107 21.18 -5.39 10.69
CA LYS A 107 20.41 -5.65 11.92
C LYS A 107 19.60 -4.42 12.30
N ILE A 108 18.45 -4.64 12.92
CA ILE A 108 17.63 -3.52 13.41
C ILE A 108 18.39 -2.67 14.45
N SER A 109 19.22 -3.30 15.30
CA SER A 109 20.06 -2.59 16.28
C SER A 109 21.11 -1.68 15.63
N GLN A 110 21.66 -2.10 14.48
CA GLN A 110 22.61 -1.31 13.69
C GLN A 110 21.91 -0.16 12.97
N LEU A 111 20.76 -0.43 12.35
CA LEU A 111 19.92 0.59 11.74
C LEU A 111 19.54 1.66 12.78
N LYS A 112 19.17 1.23 14.00
CA LYS A 112 18.83 2.14 15.09
C LYS A 112 20.01 3.01 15.52
N ALA A 113 21.22 2.46 15.64
CA ALA A 113 22.39 3.25 15.95
C ALA A 113 22.65 4.35 14.90
N ALA A 114 22.55 4.01 13.61
CA ALA A 114 22.68 4.98 12.53
C ALA A 114 21.56 6.03 12.53
N VAL A 115 20.31 5.61 12.75
CA VAL A 115 19.14 6.49 12.84
C VAL A 115 19.27 7.48 14.00
N ASP A 116 19.76 7.05 15.17
CA ASP A 116 20.00 7.93 16.31
C ASP A 116 21.03 9.01 15.96
N THR A 117 22.19 8.61 15.41
CA THR A 117 23.26 9.53 15.02
C THR A 117 22.75 10.57 14.03
N LEU A 118 22.00 10.13 13.01
CA LEU A 118 21.38 11.04 12.03
C LEU A 118 20.33 11.95 12.67
N SER A 119 19.48 11.42 13.55
CA SER A 119 18.43 12.20 14.20
C SER A 119 18.99 13.28 15.12
N GLU A 120 20.09 12.99 15.83
CA GLU A 120 20.82 13.97 16.65
C GLU A 120 21.45 15.05 15.78
N LEU A 121 22.09 14.68 14.67
CA LEU A 121 22.63 15.63 13.71
C LEU A 121 21.54 16.53 13.13
N PHE A 122 20.41 15.97 12.73
CA PHE A 122 19.28 16.71 12.17
C PHE A 122 18.71 17.74 13.15
N ARG A 123 18.63 17.40 14.44
CA ARG A 123 18.22 18.36 15.48
C ARG A 123 19.21 19.51 15.67
N SER A 124 20.46 19.32 15.25
CA SER A 124 21.47 20.40 15.27
C SER A 124 21.35 21.36 14.09
N TRP A 125 20.67 20.95 13.01
CA TRP A 125 20.44 21.80 11.85
C TRP A 125 19.33 22.82 12.15
N LYS A 126 19.68 24.11 12.13
CA LYS A 126 18.72 25.19 12.38
C LYS A 126 17.99 25.65 11.12
N ASP A 127 18.63 25.53 9.96
CA ASP A 127 18.19 26.16 8.71
C ASP A 127 17.79 25.14 7.62
N VAL A 128 17.69 23.86 7.96
CA VAL A 128 17.29 22.81 7.00
C VAL A 128 15.79 22.59 7.07
N LEU A 129 15.08 22.97 5.99
CA LEU A 129 13.62 22.85 5.94
C LEU A 129 13.11 21.45 5.60
N GLU A 130 13.87 20.70 4.81
CA GLU A 130 13.53 19.35 4.36
C GLU A 130 14.79 18.61 3.89
N VAL A 131 14.73 17.27 3.89
CA VAL A 131 15.74 16.41 3.27
C VAL A 131 15.17 15.89 1.95
N ALA A 132 15.71 16.38 0.84
CA ALA A 132 15.24 16.08 -0.50
C ALA A 132 16.10 14.98 -1.17
N MET A 133 15.47 14.02 -1.84
CA MET A 133 16.16 12.96 -2.58
C MET A 133 15.39 12.56 -3.84
N LEU A 134 16.13 12.09 -4.85
CA LEU A 134 15.55 11.53 -6.06
C LEU A 134 14.75 10.25 -5.75
N THR A 135 13.66 10.02 -6.49
CA THR A 135 12.83 8.81 -6.40
C THR A 135 13.67 7.53 -6.44
N GLU A 136 14.69 7.48 -7.28
CA GLU A 136 15.60 6.35 -7.46
C GLU A 136 16.40 6.00 -6.20
N LEU A 137 16.71 6.99 -5.35
CA LEU A 137 17.50 6.83 -4.14
C LEU A 137 16.65 6.51 -2.91
N TYR A 138 15.35 6.81 -2.96
CA TYR A 138 14.43 6.67 -1.84
C TYR A 138 14.36 5.21 -1.36
N MET A 139 14.80 4.95 -0.12
CA MET A 139 14.89 3.61 0.48
C MET A 139 15.64 2.54 -0.37
N ALA A 140 16.45 2.94 -1.36
CA ALA A 140 17.16 2.02 -2.23
C ALA A 140 18.41 1.39 -1.58
N LYS A 141 18.97 2.04 -0.54
CA LYS A 141 20.15 1.58 0.21
C LYS A 141 19.87 1.69 1.71
N LYS A 142 20.62 0.96 2.55
CA LYS A 142 20.51 1.07 4.02
C LYS A 142 20.69 2.49 4.54
N HIS A 143 21.58 3.26 3.91
CA HIS A 143 21.82 4.67 4.20
C HIS A 143 20.56 5.52 3.97
N THR A 144 19.87 5.36 2.84
CA THR A 144 18.69 6.16 2.50
C THR A 144 17.46 5.75 3.29
N LEU A 145 17.36 4.47 3.69
CA LEU A 145 16.36 4.03 4.67
C LEU A 145 16.61 4.66 6.05
N ALA A 146 17.85 4.60 6.56
CA ALA A 146 18.22 5.22 7.84
C ALA A 146 17.95 6.73 7.83
N LEU A 147 18.31 7.41 6.74
CA LEU A 147 18.04 8.82 6.50
C LEU A 147 16.55 9.15 6.58
N THR A 148 15.72 8.37 5.88
CA THR A 148 14.27 8.56 5.85
C THR A 148 13.65 8.41 7.23
N ILE A 149 14.05 7.37 7.97
CA ILE A 149 13.55 7.12 9.34
C ILE A 149 14.02 8.24 10.27
N ALA A 150 15.31 8.61 10.23
CA ALA A 150 15.84 9.68 11.05
C ALA A 150 15.13 11.02 10.81
N SER A 151 14.81 11.34 9.55
CA SER A 151 14.01 12.52 9.20
C SER A 151 12.61 12.46 9.82
N PHE A 152 11.93 11.31 9.77
CA PHE A 152 10.62 11.14 10.41
C PHE A 152 10.67 11.32 11.94
N LEU A 153 11.74 10.85 12.61
CA LEU A 153 11.92 10.99 14.05
C LEU A 153 12.34 12.40 14.47
N ALA A 154 13.12 13.09 13.63
CA ALA A 154 13.55 14.47 13.82
C ALA A 154 12.48 15.50 13.38
N GLN A 155 11.36 15.05 12.81
CA GLN A 155 10.31 15.90 12.23
C GLN A 155 10.80 16.80 11.09
N ILE A 156 11.80 16.35 10.34
CA ILE A 156 12.23 17.00 9.11
C ILE A 156 11.49 16.33 7.94
N PRO A 157 10.76 17.08 7.11
CA PRO A 157 10.09 16.52 5.94
C PRO A 157 11.07 15.80 5.01
N VAL A 158 10.71 14.60 4.57
CA VAL A 158 11.40 13.89 3.49
C VAL A 158 10.76 14.29 2.18
N HIS A 159 11.51 14.91 1.25
CA HIS A 159 11.00 15.31 -0.05
C HIS A 159 11.53 14.38 -1.14
N VAL A 160 10.67 13.48 -1.63
CA VAL A 160 10.95 12.59 -2.75
C VAL A 160 10.52 13.28 -4.04
N TYR A 161 11.43 13.45 -4.99
CA TYR A 161 11.14 14.13 -6.25
C TYR A 161 11.74 13.41 -7.46
N ASP A 162 11.12 13.57 -8.62
CA ASP A 162 11.71 13.15 -9.90
C ASP A 162 12.55 14.29 -10.52
N GLU A 163 13.47 13.96 -11.43
CA GLU A 163 14.31 14.98 -12.10
C GLU A 163 13.49 16.11 -12.74
N SER A 164 12.27 15.79 -13.18
CA SER A 164 11.38 16.73 -13.83
C SER A 164 10.75 17.77 -12.88
N SER A 165 10.75 17.49 -11.58
CA SER A 165 10.20 18.30 -10.50
C SER A 165 11.28 18.85 -9.55
N LYS A 166 12.56 18.69 -9.88
CA LYS A 166 13.72 19.18 -9.11
C LYS A 166 13.67 20.66 -8.73
N HIS A 167 13.05 21.50 -9.56
CA HIS A 167 12.88 22.93 -9.30
C HIS A 167 11.86 23.25 -8.20
N LEU A 168 11.13 22.25 -7.69
CA LEU A 168 10.22 22.36 -6.55
C LEU A 168 10.91 22.12 -5.20
N VAL A 169 12.19 21.72 -5.23
CA VAL A 169 13.02 21.57 -4.03
C VAL A 169 13.37 22.97 -3.52
N ALA A 170 13.12 23.22 -2.23
CA ALA A 170 13.40 24.52 -1.63
C ALA A 170 14.91 24.82 -1.57
N CYS A 171 15.31 26.08 -1.66
CA CYS A 171 16.73 26.49 -1.59
C CYS A 171 17.39 26.14 -0.24
N ASP A 172 16.60 26.04 0.83
CA ASP A 172 17.08 25.69 2.18
C ASP A 172 16.92 24.19 2.46
N SER A 173 16.78 23.36 1.42
CA SER A 173 16.73 21.91 1.55
C SER A 173 18.13 21.32 1.65
N ALA A 174 18.24 20.25 2.41
CA ALA A 174 19.38 19.34 2.36
C ALA A 174 19.13 18.30 1.24
N ILE A 175 19.92 18.29 0.18
CA ILE A 175 19.76 17.40 -0.97
C ILE A 175 20.69 16.20 -0.82
N LEU A 176 20.15 15.00 -0.97
CA LEU A 176 20.94 13.78 -1.15
C LEU A 176 21.52 13.73 -2.57
N ALA A 177 22.83 13.74 -2.68
CA ALA A 177 23.59 13.54 -3.91
C ALA A 177 24.26 12.16 -3.89
N ASP A 178 24.20 11.45 -5.02
CA ASP A 178 24.94 10.22 -5.28
C ASP A 178 26.05 10.54 -6.30
N ASN A 179 27.30 10.44 -5.87
CA ASN A 179 28.47 10.63 -6.73
C ASN A 179 29.17 9.28 -6.90
N GLU A 180 28.81 8.55 -7.95
CA GLU A 180 29.40 7.23 -8.29
C GLU A 180 29.29 6.18 -7.17
N GLY A 181 28.26 6.26 -6.34
CA GLY A 181 28.01 5.34 -5.23
C GLY A 181 28.21 5.98 -3.85
N ASP A 182 29.01 7.04 -3.77
CA ASP A 182 29.26 7.80 -2.54
C ASP A 182 28.09 8.74 -2.27
N LEU A 183 27.36 8.47 -1.19
CA LEU A 183 26.18 9.23 -0.83
C LEU A 183 26.56 10.39 0.09
N SER A 184 26.13 11.60 -0.28
CA SER A 184 26.37 12.79 0.54
C SER A 184 25.14 13.68 0.61
N ILE A 185 24.97 14.34 1.74
CA ILE A 185 23.96 15.38 1.93
C ILE A 185 24.65 16.73 1.68
N VAL A 186 24.11 17.51 0.77
CA VAL A 186 24.59 18.85 0.45
C VAL A 186 23.49 19.89 0.66
N GLN A 187 23.84 21.09 1.11
CA GLN A 187 22.88 22.19 1.18
C GLN A 187 22.50 22.64 -0.24
N ALA A 188 21.22 22.86 -0.51
CA ALA A 188 20.76 23.22 -1.85
C ALA A 188 21.23 24.61 -2.31
N SER A 189 21.35 25.57 -1.38
CA SER A 189 21.71 26.96 -1.65
C SER A 189 23.16 27.15 -2.11
N ASP A 190 24.13 26.52 -1.44
CA ASP A 190 25.56 26.74 -1.67
C ASP A 190 26.34 25.45 -2.03
N ARG A 191 25.66 24.29 -2.08
CA ARG A 191 26.26 22.97 -2.34
C ARG A 191 27.33 22.56 -1.32
N SER A 192 27.37 23.18 -0.15
CA SER A 192 28.24 22.77 0.94
C SER A 192 27.87 21.35 1.39
N CYS A 193 28.88 20.51 1.58
CA CYS A 193 28.67 19.15 2.08
C CYS A 193 28.36 19.21 3.58
N LEU A 194 27.14 18.81 3.95
CA LEU A 194 26.70 18.74 5.34
C LEU A 194 27.12 17.41 5.98
N LEU A 195 27.05 16.32 5.22
CA LEU A 195 27.36 14.98 5.70
C LEU A 195 27.74 14.06 4.53
N ARG A 196 28.73 13.19 4.72
CA ARG A 196 28.94 12.01 3.87
C ARG A 196 28.31 10.82 4.57
N LEU A 197 27.38 10.12 3.92
CA LEU A 197 26.67 9.01 4.56
C LEU A 197 27.55 7.77 4.74
N ASP A 198 28.63 7.66 3.96
CA ASP A 198 29.58 6.55 4.04
C ASP A 198 30.41 6.57 5.34
N THR A 199 30.38 7.70 6.08
CA THR A 199 30.99 7.80 7.42
C THR A 199 30.08 7.31 8.53
N LEU A 200 28.83 6.94 8.23
CA LEU A 200 27.92 6.38 9.22
C LEU A 200 28.39 4.99 9.64
N ASP A 201 28.60 4.82 10.94
CA ASP A 201 28.98 3.55 11.51
C ASP A 201 27.77 2.62 11.65
N PHE A 202 27.64 1.68 10.70
CA PHE A 202 26.68 0.59 10.76
C PHE A 202 27.19 -0.64 11.54
N ALA A 203 28.37 -0.59 12.14
CA ALA A 203 28.85 -1.61 13.07
C ALA A 203 28.36 -1.37 14.51
N ALA A 204 28.12 -0.10 14.89
CA ALA A 204 27.52 0.24 16.17
C ALA A 204 26.11 -0.37 16.33
N GLU A 205 25.78 -0.83 17.53
CA GLU A 205 24.47 -1.40 17.86
C GLU A 205 23.84 -0.67 19.04
N LYS A 206 22.55 -0.36 18.94
CA LYS A 206 21.74 0.17 20.05
C LYS A 206 20.39 -0.55 20.08
N HIS A 207 19.87 -0.81 21.28
CA HIS A 207 18.73 -1.72 21.47
C HIS A 207 17.46 -1.05 22.02
N ASP A 208 17.61 0.07 22.72
CA ASP A 208 16.48 0.73 23.39
C ASP A 208 16.10 2.04 22.70
N PHE A 209 14.81 2.26 22.54
CA PHE A 209 14.22 3.52 22.12
C PHE A 209 12.94 3.73 22.92
N ALA A 210 12.76 4.92 23.49
CA ALA A 210 11.56 5.29 24.21
C ALA A 210 11.00 6.57 23.60
N ASN A 211 9.74 6.54 23.20
CA ASN A 211 9.08 7.72 22.65
C ASN A 211 8.46 8.56 23.76
N GLU A 212 9.15 9.61 24.20
CA GLU A 212 8.53 10.62 25.06
C GLU A 212 7.53 11.46 24.25
N TYR A 213 6.24 11.22 24.49
CA TYR A 213 5.18 11.85 23.71
C TYR A 213 5.02 13.35 24.02
N HIS A 214 4.97 14.15 22.94
CA HIS A 214 4.59 15.56 22.97
C HIS A 214 3.66 15.86 21.79
N LEU A 215 2.71 16.79 21.97
CA LEU A 215 1.71 17.15 20.95
C LEU A 215 2.33 17.61 19.62
N GLU A 216 3.49 18.26 19.66
CA GLU A 216 4.18 18.73 18.45
C GLU A 216 4.64 17.55 17.56
N LYS A 217 4.85 16.34 18.12
CA LYS A 217 5.20 15.13 17.35
C LYS A 217 4.09 14.63 16.42
N ASP A 218 2.85 15.09 16.63
CA ASP A 218 1.73 14.73 15.77
C ASP A 218 1.55 15.72 14.60
N ARG A 219 2.31 16.82 14.59
CA ARG A 219 2.22 17.90 13.60
C ARG A 219 3.34 17.81 12.56
N GLY A 220 3.24 18.67 11.56
CA GLY A 220 4.24 18.81 10.51
C GLY A 220 4.04 17.87 9.33
N ILE A 221 4.80 18.16 8.27
CA ILE A 221 4.88 17.33 7.07
C ILE A 221 5.95 16.27 7.31
N ALA A 222 5.58 14.99 7.16
CA ALA A 222 6.52 13.88 7.26
C ALA A 222 7.12 13.57 5.88
N LEU A 223 6.28 13.53 4.85
CA LEU A 223 6.66 13.14 3.50
C LEU A 223 6.09 14.13 2.49
N ARG A 224 6.92 14.57 1.55
CA ARG A 224 6.50 15.30 0.35
C ARG A 224 6.87 14.48 -0.87
N VAL A 225 5.94 14.32 -1.80
CA VAL A 225 6.20 13.64 -3.07
C VAL A 225 5.90 14.62 -4.20
N SER A 226 6.92 14.92 -5.01
CA SER A 226 6.79 15.77 -6.18
C SER A 226 7.02 14.97 -7.45
N THR A 227 6.11 15.10 -8.41
CA THR A 227 6.22 14.39 -9.68
C THR A 227 5.53 15.13 -10.82
N ARG A 228 5.86 14.74 -12.04
CA ARG A 228 5.12 15.12 -13.25
C ARG A 228 3.96 14.18 -13.52
N LEU A 229 2.74 14.69 -13.39
CA LEU A 229 1.52 13.94 -13.70
C LEU A 229 1.30 13.78 -15.21
N ASN A 230 1.68 14.79 -15.99
CA ASN A 230 1.65 14.76 -17.46
C ASN A 230 2.60 15.82 -18.03
N HIS A 231 2.68 15.95 -19.36
CA HIS A 231 3.57 16.89 -20.04
C HIS A 231 3.44 18.38 -19.63
N LYS A 232 2.35 18.79 -18.97
CA LYS A 232 2.07 20.18 -18.57
C LYS A 232 1.88 20.39 -17.06
N VAL A 233 1.71 19.31 -16.30
CA VAL A 233 1.27 19.37 -14.90
C VAL A 233 2.28 18.68 -14.01
N LEU A 234 2.80 19.45 -13.06
CA LEU A 234 3.55 18.96 -11.91
C LEU A 234 2.63 18.95 -10.69
N ALA A 235 2.81 17.98 -9.81
CA ALA A 235 2.14 17.93 -8.53
C ALA A 235 3.18 17.77 -7.43
N SER A 236 2.95 18.44 -6.31
CA SER A 236 3.69 18.26 -5.06
C SER A 236 2.69 18.01 -3.94
N THR A 237 2.66 16.79 -3.43
CA THR A 237 1.76 16.40 -2.34
C THR A 237 2.52 16.34 -1.03
N GLN A 238 1.98 16.99 0.00
CA GLN A 238 2.50 16.96 1.37
C GLN A 238 1.64 16.07 2.26
N PHE A 239 2.27 15.09 2.90
CA PHE A 239 1.67 14.16 3.84
C PHE A 239 2.17 14.44 5.26
N THR A 240 1.23 14.63 6.17
CA THR A 240 1.49 14.73 7.61
C THR A 240 1.77 13.36 8.21
N GLN A 241 2.28 13.35 9.44
CA GLN A 241 2.39 12.15 10.29
C GLN A 241 1.06 11.37 10.31
N LEU A 242 -0.04 12.08 10.56
CA LEU A 242 -1.38 11.48 10.63
C LEU A 242 -1.80 10.80 9.33
N ASN A 243 -1.43 11.37 8.18
CA ASN A 243 -1.75 10.77 6.89
C ASN A 243 -1.12 9.38 6.73
N LEU A 244 0.14 9.25 7.09
CA LEU A 244 0.86 7.99 7.01
C LEU A 244 0.35 6.99 8.07
N VAL A 245 0.14 7.42 9.31
CA VAL A 245 -0.35 6.55 10.39
C VAL A 245 -1.77 6.04 10.12
N SER A 246 -2.67 6.88 9.58
CA SER A 246 -4.01 6.46 9.17
C SER A 246 -3.96 5.38 8.08
N ALA A 247 -3.09 5.55 7.08
CA ALA A 247 -2.90 4.57 6.01
C ALA A 247 -2.36 3.23 6.54
N VAL A 248 -1.37 3.27 7.44
CA VAL A 248 -0.81 2.09 8.12
C VAL A 248 -1.91 1.34 8.90
N ALA A 249 -2.66 2.06 9.73
CA ALA A 249 -3.73 1.47 10.53
C ALA A 249 -4.83 0.84 9.66
N SER A 250 -5.21 1.51 8.57
CA SER A 250 -6.17 0.98 7.59
C SER A 250 -5.66 -0.29 6.91
N CYS A 251 -4.37 -0.34 6.55
CA CYS A 251 -3.75 -1.49 5.89
C CYS A 251 -3.70 -2.72 6.80
N ILE A 252 -3.27 -2.56 8.06
CA ILE A 252 -3.19 -3.65 9.05
C ILE A 252 -4.55 -4.31 9.27
N LYS A 253 -5.62 -3.51 9.36
CA LYS A 253 -6.97 -3.97 9.67
C LYS A 253 -7.79 -4.43 8.47
N HIS A 254 -7.22 -4.42 7.26
CA HIS A 254 -7.94 -4.88 6.07
C HIS A 254 -8.02 -6.41 5.98
N LEU A 255 -7.00 -7.12 6.47
CA LEU A 255 -6.97 -8.58 6.41
C LEU A 255 -7.90 -9.20 7.45
N PRO A 256 -8.51 -10.36 7.16
CA PRO A 256 -9.25 -11.11 8.16
C PRO A 256 -8.31 -11.62 9.27
N PRO A 257 -8.81 -11.88 10.49
CA PRO A 257 -7.97 -12.24 11.65
C PRO A 257 -7.01 -13.42 11.43
N ASN A 258 -7.42 -14.41 10.63
CA ASN A 258 -6.62 -15.60 10.32
C ASN A 258 -5.54 -15.36 9.24
N ALA A 259 -5.53 -14.18 8.61
CA ALA A 259 -4.57 -13.79 7.58
C ALA A 259 -3.75 -12.55 7.98
N GLU A 260 -3.90 -12.02 9.19
CA GLU A 260 -3.13 -10.88 9.69
C GLU A 260 -1.63 -11.07 9.49
N LEU A 261 -0.93 -9.95 9.28
CA LEU A 261 0.53 -9.93 9.18
C LEU A 261 1.12 -10.03 10.59
N GLY A 262 2.20 -10.78 10.74
CA GLY A 262 2.88 -10.90 12.03
C GLY A 262 4.35 -11.27 11.91
N ASN A 263 4.97 -11.55 13.06
CA ASN A 263 6.40 -11.85 13.18
C ASN A 263 6.87 -13.15 12.52
N LYS A 264 5.95 -13.98 12.03
CA LYS A 264 6.27 -15.19 11.25
C LYS A 264 6.37 -14.92 9.75
N ASP A 265 5.96 -13.73 9.32
CA ASP A 265 5.97 -13.37 7.91
C ASP A 265 7.30 -12.76 7.50
N LEU A 266 7.83 -13.27 6.39
CA LEU A 266 8.82 -12.59 5.55
C LEU A 266 8.10 -11.82 4.46
N LEU A 267 8.16 -10.49 4.53
CA LEU A 267 7.59 -9.56 3.56
C LEU A 267 8.66 -9.12 2.57
N VAL A 268 8.48 -9.48 1.29
CA VAL A 268 9.32 -8.98 0.20
C VAL A 268 8.56 -7.88 -0.54
N ILE A 269 9.13 -6.68 -0.57
CA ILE A 269 8.63 -5.55 -1.35
C ILE A 269 9.53 -5.40 -2.57
N VAL A 270 8.94 -5.58 -3.76
CA VAL A 270 9.62 -5.31 -5.03
C VAL A 270 9.45 -3.83 -5.33
N GLN A 271 10.54 -3.08 -5.19
CA GLN A 271 10.55 -1.63 -5.34
C GLN A 271 10.25 -1.23 -6.79
N ASP A 272 9.31 -0.32 -6.94
CA ASP A 272 8.89 0.33 -8.18
C ASP A 272 8.75 1.83 -7.93
N HIS A 273 9.78 2.60 -8.27
CA HIS A 273 9.76 4.05 -8.09
C HIS A 273 9.28 4.80 -9.34
N SER A 274 8.57 4.12 -10.25
CA SER A 274 8.09 4.71 -11.51
C SER A 274 6.90 5.66 -11.33
N THR A 275 6.14 5.50 -10.23
CA THR A 275 4.96 6.33 -9.93
C THR A 275 4.96 6.77 -8.47
N PRO A 276 4.37 7.95 -8.15
CA PRO A 276 4.21 8.37 -6.75
C PRO A 276 3.30 7.41 -5.97
N GLU A 277 2.31 6.79 -6.61
CA GLU A 277 1.44 5.79 -5.99
C GLU A 277 2.23 4.59 -5.45
N SER A 278 3.19 4.09 -6.23
CA SER A 278 4.06 2.97 -5.81
C SER A 278 4.94 3.37 -4.63
N ILE A 279 5.58 4.55 -4.68
CA ILE A 279 6.40 5.10 -3.57
C ILE A 279 5.58 5.20 -2.28
N LEU A 280 4.34 5.71 -2.38
CA LEU A 280 3.43 5.84 -1.25
C LEU A 280 3.01 4.47 -0.72
N ASN A 281 2.66 3.53 -1.60
CA ASN A 281 2.29 2.17 -1.18
C ASN A 281 3.46 1.48 -0.46
N GLU A 282 4.67 1.52 -1.03
CA GLU A 282 5.88 0.94 -0.45
C GLU A 282 6.20 1.53 0.92
N THR A 283 6.15 2.86 1.04
CA THR A 283 6.32 3.56 2.32
C THR A 283 5.34 3.03 3.37
N ILE A 284 4.07 2.90 3.01
CA ILE A 284 3.06 2.35 3.93
C ILE A 284 3.33 0.88 4.26
N LYS A 285 3.79 0.05 3.32
CA LYS A 285 4.10 -1.37 3.58
C LYS A 285 5.32 -1.55 4.49
N VAL A 286 6.34 -0.70 4.34
CA VAL A 286 7.49 -0.66 5.27
C VAL A 286 7.01 -0.28 6.68
N LEU A 287 6.17 0.75 6.81
CA LEU A 287 5.64 1.16 8.12
C LEU A 287 4.67 0.14 8.73
N VAL A 288 3.86 -0.55 7.92
CA VAL A 288 3.01 -1.66 8.37
C VAL A 288 3.85 -2.77 8.98
N LEU A 289 4.97 -3.12 8.33
CA LEU A 289 5.89 -4.12 8.83
C LEU A 289 6.48 -3.73 10.19
N PHE A 290 6.82 -2.45 10.37
CA PHE A 290 7.34 -1.96 11.64
C PHE A 290 6.36 -2.18 12.78
N VAL A 291 5.06 -2.08 12.51
CA VAL A 291 4.01 -2.37 13.49
C VAL A 291 3.78 -3.87 13.69
N THR A 292 3.85 -4.68 12.63
CA THR A 292 3.53 -6.12 12.69
C THR A 292 4.71 -6.99 13.14
N GLY A 293 5.93 -6.45 13.15
CA GLY A 293 7.15 -7.16 13.53
C GLY A 293 7.59 -8.22 12.51
N SER A 294 7.11 -8.12 11.27
CA SER A 294 7.48 -9.02 10.17
C SER A 294 8.93 -8.78 9.70
N GLU A 295 9.57 -9.76 9.08
CA GLU A 295 10.92 -9.57 8.50
C GLU A 295 10.83 -8.88 7.13
N LEU A 296 11.71 -7.90 6.86
CA LEU A 296 11.63 -7.04 5.67
C LEU A 296 12.74 -7.34 4.66
N ILE A 297 12.35 -7.46 3.40
CA ILE A 297 13.25 -7.43 2.25
C ILE A 297 12.76 -6.38 1.25
N LEU A 298 13.57 -5.35 1.01
CA LEU A 298 13.43 -4.41 -0.09
C LEU A 298 14.26 -4.93 -1.27
N ALA A 299 13.58 -5.51 -2.25
CA ALA A 299 14.19 -6.06 -3.44
C ALA A 299 14.09 -5.06 -4.60
N HIS A 300 15.19 -4.85 -5.31
CA HIS A 300 15.15 -4.10 -6.57
C HIS A 300 14.28 -4.82 -7.61
N ASN A 301 13.71 -4.04 -8.53
CA ASN A 301 12.92 -4.56 -9.63
C ASN A 301 13.75 -5.53 -10.49
N GLY A 302 13.44 -6.82 -10.41
CA GLY A 302 14.19 -7.86 -11.10
C GLY A 302 13.55 -9.25 -10.95
N PRO A 303 13.90 -10.23 -11.79
CA PRO A 303 13.19 -11.50 -11.87
C PRO A 303 13.37 -12.43 -10.64
N ASN A 304 14.31 -12.13 -9.76
CA ASN A 304 14.77 -13.05 -8.70
C ASN A 304 14.12 -12.83 -7.32
N PHE A 305 13.11 -11.96 -7.17
CA PHE A 305 12.49 -11.72 -5.85
C PHE A 305 11.88 -12.98 -5.21
N MET A 306 11.50 -13.98 -6.00
CA MET A 306 10.99 -15.26 -5.49
C MET A 306 12.06 -16.13 -4.82
N ALA A 307 13.36 -15.87 -5.08
CA ALA A 307 14.46 -16.61 -4.47
C ALA A 307 14.56 -16.37 -2.95
N TYR A 308 14.04 -15.24 -2.46
CA TYR A 308 13.94 -14.92 -1.05
C TYR A 308 12.88 -15.76 -0.30
N LYS A 309 12.09 -16.58 -1.02
CA LYS A 309 11.01 -17.39 -0.45
C LYS A 309 10.02 -16.57 0.42
N PRO A 310 9.43 -15.49 -0.14
CA PRO A 310 8.50 -14.66 0.61
C PRO A 310 7.31 -15.45 1.16
N THR A 311 6.86 -15.08 2.36
CA THR A 311 5.52 -15.44 2.84
C THR A 311 4.47 -14.46 2.30
N VAL A 312 4.84 -13.19 2.18
CA VAL A 312 4.01 -12.12 1.63
C VAL A 312 4.85 -11.35 0.62
N LEU A 313 4.28 -11.11 -0.56
CA LEU A 313 4.93 -10.38 -1.65
C LEU A 313 4.14 -9.09 -1.92
N VAL A 314 4.82 -7.96 -2.03
CA VAL A 314 4.26 -6.69 -2.52
C VAL A 314 4.92 -6.37 -3.85
N THR A 315 4.14 -6.17 -4.90
CA THR A 315 4.68 -5.94 -6.24
C THR A 315 3.69 -5.24 -7.18
N GLY A 316 4.16 -4.75 -8.32
CA GLY A 316 3.32 -4.18 -9.37
C GLY A 316 2.66 -5.24 -10.26
N PRO A 317 1.72 -4.85 -11.15
CA PRO A 317 0.93 -5.81 -11.93
C PRO A 317 1.76 -6.56 -12.97
N GLN A 318 2.78 -5.91 -13.53
CA GLN A 318 3.63 -6.50 -14.56
C GLN A 318 4.45 -7.65 -13.99
N GLN A 319 5.08 -7.42 -12.84
CA GLN A 319 5.87 -8.41 -12.12
C GLN A 319 4.98 -9.56 -11.63
N ALA A 320 3.81 -9.26 -11.07
CA ALA A 320 2.85 -10.29 -10.64
C ALA A 320 2.41 -11.20 -11.80
N LYS A 321 2.13 -10.63 -12.98
CA LYS A 321 1.78 -11.37 -14.20
C LYS A 321 2.95 -12.17 -14.78
N ALA A 322 4.18 -11.70 -14.59
CA ALA A 322 5.39 -12.37 -15.04
C ALA A 322 5.75 -13.60 -14.19
N ILE A 323 5.16 -13.78 -13.00
CA ILE A 323 5.38 -14.97 -12.17
C ILE A 323 4.93 -16.21 -12.97
N PRO A 324 5.85 -17.07 -13.41
CA PRO A 324 5.59 -18.06 -14.45
C PRO A 324 4.74 -19.19 -13.89
N VAL A 325 3.55 -19.40 -14.44
CA VAL A 325 2.75 -20.54 -14.03
C VAL A 325 1.90 -21.12 -15.15
N VAL A 326 2.45 -22.16 -15.79
CA VAL A 326 1.65 -23.26 -16.30
C VAL A 326 2.26 -24.55 -15.75
N PRO A 327 1.56 -25.30 -14.91
CA PRO A 327 2.04 -26.59 -14.46
C PRO A 327 2.11 -27.61 -15.61
N ARG A 328 3.03 -28.58 -15.51
CA ARG A 328 3.08 -29.75 -16.40
C ARG A 328 2.30 -30.91 -15.75
N LEU A 329 1.64 -31.73 -16.57
CA LEU A 329 0.96 -32.98 -16.16
C LEU A 329 -0.09 -32.79 -15.04
N LEU A 330 0.09 -33.43 -13.89
CA LEU A 330 -0.86 -33.42 -12.75
C LEU A 330 -1.14 -32.02 -12.22
N GLY A 331 -0.19 -31.10 -12.34
CA GLY A 331 -0.44 -29.73 -11.90
C GLY A 331 -1.47 -29.02 -12.78
N THR A 332 -1.66 -29.42 -14.04
CA THR A 332 -2.73 -28.89 -14.91
C THR A 332 -4.10 -29.25 -14.37
N PHE A 333 -4.28 -30.49 -13.91
CA PHE A 333 -5.52 -30.92 -13.26
C PHE A 333 -5.78 -30.10 -11.99
N LEU A 334 -4.76 -29.94 -11.14
CA LEU A 334 -4.87 -29.13 -9.93
C LEU A 334 -5.18 -27.66 -10.25
N TYR A 335 -4.57 -27.09 -11.27
CA TYR A 335 -4.84 -25.71 -11.71
C TYR A 335 -6.32 -25.53 -12.09
N TYR A 336 -6.88 -26.40 -12.93
CA TYR A 336 -8.28 -26.31 -13.32
C TYR A 336 -9.23 -26.60 -12.16
N HIS A 337 -8.90 -27.56 -11.30
CA HIS A 337 -9.63 -27.81 -10.06
C HIS A 337 -9.67 -26.55 -9.18
N ARG A 338 -8.55 -25.85 -9.04
CA ARG A 338 -8.46 -24.61 -8.25
C ARG A 338 -9.27 -23.48 -8.88
N LEU A 339 -9.21 -23.30 -10.20
CA LEU A 339 -10.05 -22.34 -10.91
C LEU A 339 -11.54 -22.62 -10.68
N PHE A 340 -11.95 -23.89 -10.75
CA PHE A 340 -13.33 -24.30 -10.47
C PHE A 340 -13.73 -24.08 -9.01
N SER A 341 -12.82 -24.31 -8.06
CA SER A 341 -13.04 -24.01 -6.65
C SER A 341 -13.22 -22.51 -6.41
N LEU A 342 -12.38 -21.67 -7.04
CA LEU A 342 -12.46 -20.21 -6.93
C LEU A 342 -13.76 -19.66 -7.52
N SER A 343 -14.26 -20.21 -8.64
CA SER A 343 -15.57 -19.81 -9.19
C SER A 343 -16.75 -20.16 -8.27
N ARG A 344 -16.52 -21.00 -7.26
CA ARG A 344 -17.46 -21.35 -6.20
C ARG A 344 -17.20 -20.62 -4.88
N LEU A 345 -16.36 -19.59 -4.88
CA LEU A 345 -15.96 -18.82 -3.69
C LEU A 345 -15.24 -19.66 -2.62
N ARG A 346 -14.51 -20.68 -3.05
CA ARG A 346 -13.72 -21.53 -2.18
C ARG A 346 -12.26 -21.50 -2.59
N PHE A 347 -11.41 -21.01 -1.70
CA PHE A 347 -9.98 -21.07 -1.86
C PHE A 347 -9.50 -22.52 -1.65
N PRO A 348 -8.82 -23.10 -2.64
CA PRO A 348 -8.32 -24.46 -2.53
C PRO A 348 -7.23 -24.55 -1.44
N GLY A 349 -7.37 -25.49 -0.51
CA GLY A 349 -6.51 -25.63 0.68
C GLY A 349 -5.01 -25.76 0.40
N ALA A 350 -4.20 -25.58 1.45
CA ALA A 350 -2.74 -25.46 1.38
C ALA A 350 -1.99 -26.74 0.94
N SER A 351 -2.67 -27.89 0.86
CA SER A 351 -2.08 -29.22 0.69
C SER A 351 -1.34 -29.49 -0.64
N SER A 352 -1.24 -28.51 -1.54
CA SER A 352 -0.53 -28.66 -2.82
C SER A 352 0.15 -27.37 -3.34
N ARG A 353 0.50 -26.42 -2.46
CA ARG A 353 1.16 -25.17 -2.90
C ARG A 353 2.54 -25.45 -3.50
N LYS A 354 2.81 -24.91 -4.70
CA LYS A 354 4.13 -25.02 -5.36
C LYS A 354 5.20 -24.22 -4.59
N ASN A 355 4.78 -23.13 -3.95
CA ASN A 355 5.58 -22.38 -2.99
C ASN A 355 4.87 -22.45 -1.64
N SER A 356 5.33 -23.34 -0.77
CA SER A 356 4.64 -23.65 0.48
C SER A 356 4.58 -22.48 1.47
N GLN A 357 5.48 -21.49 1.33
CA GLN A 357 5.59 -20.36 2.24
C GLN A 357 4.77 -19.14 1.79
N LEU A 358 4.73 -18.85 0.49
CA LEU A 358 3.94 -17.73 -0.04
C LEU A 358 2.45 -17.97 0.23
N ARG A 359 1.82 -17.03 0.93
CA ARG A 359 0.39 -17.07 1.26
C ARG A 359 -0.41 -15.90 0.71
N LEU A 360 0.23 -14.75 0.49
CA LEU A 360 -0.42 -13.50 0.09
C LEU A 360 0.46 -12.71 -0.89
N ILE A 361 -0.17 -12.15 -1.92
CA ILE A 361 0.43 -11.17 -2.82
C ILE A 361 -0.41 -9.89 -2.76
N TYR A 362 0.21 -8.78 -2.39
CA TYR A 362 -0.32 -7.44 -2.66
C TYR A 362 0.12 -7.01 -4.04
N VAL A 363 -0.85 -6.69 -4.90
CA VAL A 363 -0.59 -6.09 -6.20
C VAL A 363 -1.00 -4.63 -6.13
N HIS A 364 -0.02 -3.73 -6.04
CA HIS A 364 -0.31 -2.30 -6.08
C HIS A 364 -0.38 -1.83 -7.53
N ARG A 365 -1.27 -0.88 -7.83
CA ARG A 365 -1.33 -0.24 -9.14
C ARG A 365 -1.93 1.16 -9.07
N ASP A 366 -1.57 2.00 -10.02
CA ASP A 366 -2.30 3.24 -10.27
C ASP A 366 -3.59 2.97 -11.08
N CYS A 367 -4.54 3.91 -11.06
CA CYS A 367 -5.78 3.78 -11.84
C CYS A 367 -5.58 3.83 -13.36
N SER A 368 -4.47 4.40 -13.84
CA SER A 368 -4.14 4.53 -15.27
C SER A 368 -3.52 3.29 -15.90
N SER A 369 -3.03 2.32 -15.12
CA SER A 369 -2.19 1.20 -15.55
C SER A 369 -2.94 0.04 -16.23
N GLY A 370 -3.90 0.35 -17.10
CA GLY A 370 -4.61 -0.61 -17.96
C GLY A 370 -5.94 -1.10 -17.40
N CYS A 371 -6.52 -2.14 -18.03
CA CYS A 371 -7.83 -2.67 -17.68
C CYS A 371 -7.80 -3.60 -16.45
N TYR A 372 -9.01 -3.84 -15.91
CA TYR A 372 -9.24 -4.79 -14.82
C TYR A 372 -8.54 -6.13 -15.08
N THR A 373 -7.81 -6.61 -14.07
CA THR A 373 -7.09 -7.89 -14.15
C THR A 373 -7.76 -8.92 -13.25
N ASN A 374 -8.15 -10.05 -13.83
CA ASN A 374 -8.62 -11.19 -13.05
C ASN A 374 -7.43 -11.97 -12.47
N TRP A 375 -7.23 -11.87 -11.17
CA TRP A 375 -6.14 -12.53 -10.45
C TRP A 375 -6.37 -14.02 -10.15
N ASN A 376 -7.52 -14.60 -10.52
CA ASN A 376 -7.81 -16.02 -10.24
C ASN A 376 -6.87 -16.98 -10.97
N THR A 377 -6.35 -16.60 -12.15
CA THR A 377 -5.32 -17.40 -12.82
C THR A 377 -4.07 -17.49 -11.97
N LEU A 378 -3.59 -16.37 -11.42
CA LEU A 378 -2.45 -16.31 -10.51
C LEU A 378 -2.73 -17.06 -9.20
N ARG A 379 -3.92 -16.88 -8.60
CA ARG A 379 -4.36 -17.60 -7.39
C ARG A 379 -4.36 -19.11 -7.60
N ALA A 380 -4.96 -19.61 -8.68
CA ALA A 380 -5.03 -21.04 -8.98
C ALA A 380 -3.64 -21.62 -9.25
N SER A 381 -2.85 -20.88 -10.00
CA SER A 381 -1.49 -21.20 -10.35
C SER A 381 -0.57 -21.39 -9.14
N LEU A 382 -0.54 -20.42 -8.22
CA LEU A 382 0.37 -20.46 -7.07
C LEU A 382 -0.25 -21.08 -5.82
N GLY A 383 -1.58 -21.10 -5.73
CA GLY A 383 -2.30 -21.44 -4.50
C GLY A 383 -2.16 -20.38 -3.42
N VAL A 384 -2.07 -19.09 -3.82
CA VAL A 384 -1.90 -17.93 -2.92
C VAL A 384 -3.08 -16.96 -3.04
N ASN A 385 -3.37 -16.22 -1.97
CA ASN A 385 -4.32 -15.12 -2.03
C ASN A 385 -3.68 -13.89 -2.68
N VAL A 386 -4.50 -13.09 -3.35
CA VAL A 386 -4.07 -11.86 -4.03
C VAL A 386 -4.99 -10.75 -3.57
N VAL A 387 -4.43 -9.63 -3.15
CA VAL A 387 -5.14 -8.40 -2.81
C VAL A 387 -4.63 -7.31 -3.74
N GLU A 388 -5.52 -6.75 -4.55
CA GLU A 388 -5.19 -5.62 -5.42
C GLU A 388 -5.47 -4.31 -4.68
N GLU A 389 -4.50 -3.40 -4.75
CA GLU A 389 -4.49 -2.11 -4.09
C GLU A 389 -4.39 -1.00 -5.13
N ILE A 390 -5.39 -0.12 -5.17
CA ILE A 390 -5.46 0.98 -6.14
C ILE A 390 -5.07 2.28 -5.44
N GLY A 391 -3.97 2.87 -5.89
CA GLY A 391 -3.43 4.13 -5.36
C GLY A 391 -3.81 5.36 -6.17
N HIS A 392 -3.57 6.53 -5.57
CA HIS A 392 -3.61 7.82 -6.24
C HIS A 392 -2.54 8.75 -5.63
N TYR A 393 -1.87 9.57 -6.44
CA TYR A 393 -0.71 10.39 -6.04
C TYR A 393 -0.93 11.31 -4.82
N ASN A 394 -2.17 11.68 -4.50
CA ASN A 394 -2.48 12.51 -3.33
C ASN A 394 -2.98 11.72 -2.11
N ILE A 395 -2.91 10.38 -2.14
CA ILE A 395 -3.40 9.49 -1.09
C ILE A 395 -2.27 8.56 -0.62
N ALA A 396 -1.97 8.56 0.67
CA ALA A 396 -1.01 7.64 1.26
C ALA A 396 -1.60 6.22 1.30
N GLY A 397 -0.99 5.30 0.54
CA GLY A 397 -1.48 3.93 0.37
C GLY A 397 -2.68 3.84 -0.60
N PRO A 398 -3.42 2.71 -0.60
CA PRO A 398 -4.57 2.56 -1.49
C PRO A 398 -5.76 3.41 -1.03
N PHE A 399 -6.60 3.82 -1.99
CA PHE A 399 -7.95 4.32 -1.72
C PHE A 399 -9.03 3.26 -1.99
N LEU A 400 -8.77 2.34 -2.93
CA LEU A 400 -9.57 1.13 -3.13
C LEU A 400 -8.72 -0.12 -2.94
N VAL A 401 -9.37 -1.17 -2.43
CA VAL A 401 -8.72 -2.45 -2.21
C VAL A 401 -9.70 -3.59 -2.48
N THR A 402 -9.24 -4.68 -3.09
CA THR A 402 -10.07 -5.89 -3.20
C THR A 402 -10.14 -6.63 -1.87
N ASP A 403 -11.25 -7.30 -1.60
CA ASP A 403 -11.32 -8.17 -0.42
C ASP A 403 -10.37 -9.36 -0.53
N TYR A 404 -9.94 -9.89 0.62
CA TYR A 404 -9.11 -11.09 0.70
C TYR A 404 -9.76 -12.30 0.01
N TYR A 405 -11.10 -12.38 0.08
CA TYR A 405 -11.91 -13.43 -0.52
C TYR A 405 -12.50 -13.05 -1.88
N GLU A 406 -11.95 -12.03 -2.55
CA GLU A 406 -12.41 -11.61 -3.87
C GLU A 406 -12.00 -12.61 -4.96
N PHE A 407 -12.91 -13.55 -5.22
CA PHE A 407 -12.76 -14.59 -6.22
C PHE A 407 -13.74 -14.44 -7.38
N ARG A 408 -14.59 -13.41 -7.37
CA ARG A 408 -15.61 -13.23 -8.41
C ARG A 408 -14.95 -12.91 -9.74
N THR A 409 -15.59 -13.37 -10.82
CA THR A 409 -15.14 -13.07 -12.18
C THR A 409 -16.24 -12.35 -12.93
N PHE A 410 -15.88 -11.29 -13.64
CA PHE A 410 -16.81 -10.58 -14.49
C PHE A 410 -16.79 -11.15 -15.92
N PRO A 411 -17.91 -11.09 -16.64
CA PRO A 411 -17.92 -11.39 -18.07
C PRO A 411 -16.95 -10.49 -18.84
N ALA A 412 -16.39 -11.00 -19.94
CA ALA A 412 -15.38 -10.29 -20.74
C ALA A 412 -15.84 -8.90 -21.21
N TYR A 413 -17.13 -8.75 -21.55
CA TYR A 413 -17.71 -7.47 -21.98
C TYR A 413 -17.80 -6.44 -20.86
N VAL A 414 -17.79 -6.88 -19.59
CA VAL A 414 -17.78 -6.03 -18.40
C VAL A 414 -16.34 -5.66 -18.04
N THR A 415 -15.43 -6.64 -18.01
CA THR A 415 -14.00 -6.40 -17.74
C THR A 415 -13.37 -5.43 -18.74
N ALA A 416 -13.82 -5.43 -20.00
CA ALA A 416 -13.34 -4.51 -21.02
C ALA A 416 -13.72 -3.03 -20.77
N LYS A 417 -14.70 -2.77 -19.89
CA LYS A 417 -15.21 -1.42 -19.57
C LYS A 417 -14.77 -0.90 -18.21
N ILE A 418 -14.07 -1.72 -17.43
CA ILE A 418 -13.65 -1.39 -16.07
C ILE A 418 -12.13 -1.29 -16.04
N ALA A 419 -11.63 -0.16 -15.57
CA ALA A 419 -10.22 0.05 -15.30
C ALA A 419 -9.81 -0.63 -13.99
N ALA A 420 -10.61 -0.47 -12.93
CA ALA A 420 -10.37 -1.07 -11.62
C ALA A 420 -11.68 -1.23 -10.82
N SER A 421 -11.67 -2.10 -9.82
CA SER A 421 -12.79 -2.26 -8.90
C SER A 421 -12.30 -2.62 -7.49
N GLY A 422 -13.00 -2.14 -6.45
CA GLY A 422 -12.68 -2.53 -5.08
C GLY A 422 -13.61 -1.95 -4.03
N ALA A 423 -13.33 -2.27 -2.78
CA ALA A 423 -13.98 -1.70 -1.62
C ALA A 423 -13.24 -0.44 -1.13
N VAL A 424 -13.98 0.44 -0.46
CA VAL A 424 -13.42 1.63 0.21
C VAL A 424 -12.51 1.20 1.35
N VAL A 425 -11.32 1.79 1.44
CA VAL A 425 -10.40 1.55 2.57
C VAL A 425 -10.92 2.20 3.86
N GLN A 426 -10.54 1.69 5.02
CA GLN A 426 -11.03 2.16 6.32
C GLN A 426 -10.62 3.61 6.65
N ALA A 427 -9.56 4.14 6.04
CA ALA A 427 -9.17 5.55 6.22
C ALA A 427 -10.09 6.55 5.50
N ASN A 428 -10.98 6.07 4.60
CA ASN A 428 -11.70 6.88 3.63
C ASN A 428 -13.21 6.67 3.63
N GLU A 429 -13.92 7.66 3.12
CA GLU A 429 -15.30 7.61 2.66
C GLU A 429 -15.42 8.25 1.28
N MET A 430 -16.34 7.76 0.46
CA MET A 430 -16.45 8.16 -0.94
C MET A 430 -17.89 8.42 -1.34
N LYS A 431 -18.12 9.38 -2.23
CA LYS A 431 -19.40 9.63 -2.87
C LYS A 431 -19.21 9.88 -4.36
N LEU A 432 -20.29 9.74 -5.12
CA LEU A 432 -20.32 10.13 -6.52
C LEU A 432 -21.09 11.44 -6.67
N LEU A 433 -20.59 12.33 -7.53
CA LEU A 433 -21.22 13.62 -7.79
C LEU A 433 -22.36 13.48 -8.79
N GLY A 434 -23.50 14.10 -8.50
CA GLY A 434 -24.75 14.00 -9.27
C GLY A 434 -25.82 13.14 -8.60
N SER A 435 -27.07 13.31 -9.03
CA SER A 435 -28.26 12.70 -8.41
C SER A 435 -28.74 11.39 -9.03
N ASP A 436 -28.29 11.05 -10.24
CA ASP A 436 -28.73 9.84 -10.96
C ASP A 436 -27.74 8.68 -10.74
N PRO A 437 -28.14 7.61 -9.99
CA PRO A 437 -27.29 6.46 -9.69
C PRO A 437 -27.08 5.53 -10.88
N ALA A 438 -27.87 5.65 -11.96
CA ALA A 438 -27.72 4.80 -13.14
C ALA A 438 -26.55 5.24 -14.02
N LYS A 439 -26.12 6.50 -13.91
CA LYS A 439 -25.08 7.08 -14.76
C LYS A 439 -23.70 6.98 -14.10
N PRO A 440 -22.64 6.77 -14.90
CA PRO A 440 -21.27 7.02 -14.46
C PRO A 440 -21.07 8.46 -14.00
N ARG A 441 -20.34 8.67 -12.90
CA ARG A 441 -20.18 9.97 -12.24
C ARG A 441 -18.77 10.18 -11.71
N ASP A 442 -18.45 11.44 -11.47
CA ASP A 442 -17.16 11.83 -10.90
C ASP A 442 -17.05 11.39 -9.44
N LEU A 443 -15.87 10.91 -9.07
CA LEU A 443 -15.57 10.45 -7.73
C LEU A 443 -15.17 11.61 -6.81
N ALA A 444 -15.76 11.67 -5.64
CA ALA A 444 -15.31 12.52 -4.54
C ALA A 444 -14.95 11.66 -3.32
N ILE A 445 -13.81 11.96 -2.69
CA ILE A 445 -13.26 11.19 -1.58
C ILE A 445 -12.87 12.10 -0.42
N ARG A 446 -13.09 11.64 0.81
CA ARG A 446 -12.60 12.27 2.03
C ARG A 446 -11.96 11.22 2.91
N GLY A 447 -10.88 11.58 3.59
CA GLY A 447 -10.32 10.72 4.62
C GLY A 447 -9.00 11.23 5.16
N TYR A 448 -8.47 10.49 6.12
CA TYR A 448 -7.32 10.92 6.91
C TYR A 448 -5.98 10.59 6.26
N ASN A 449 -5.94 9.79 5.20
CA ASN A 449 -4.71 9.48 4.45
C ASN A 449 -4.50 10.36 3.22
N ILE A 450 -5.32 11.41 3.00
CA ILE A 450 -5.19 12.32 1.87
C ILE A 450 -4.22 13.46 2.22
N GLY A 451 -3.22 13.68 1.35
CA GLY A 451 -2.23 14.74 1.47
C GLY A 451 -2.71 16.07 0.88
N LYS A 452 -1.99 17.15 1.21
CA LYS A 452 -2.24 18.48 0.63
C LYS A 452 -1.48 18.62 -0.68
N THR A 453 -2.19 18.82 -1.78
CA THR A 453 -1.58 18.92 -3.11
C THR A 453 -1.45 20.36 -3.60
N LEU A 454 -0.26 20.69 -4.10
CA LEU A 454 -0.02 21.82 -4.98
C LEU A 454 0.17 21.30 -6.42
N THR A 455 -0.65 21.78 -7.34
CA THR A 455 -0.48 21.52 -8.78
C THR A 455 0.06 22.75 -9.48
N ILE A 456 1.01 22.55 -10.40
CA ILE A 456 1.66 23.62 -11.16
C ILE A 456 1.46 23.28 -12.63
N MET A 457 0.67 24.12 -13.30
CA MET A 457 0.31 23.96 -14.70
C MET A 457 1.05 25.00 -15.55
N GLN A 458 1.76 24.53 -16.59
CA GLN A 458 2.49 25.41 -17.49
C GLN A 458 1.54 26.43 -18.16
N GLY A 459 1.79 27.72 -17.94
CA GLY A 459 1.01 28.82 -18.51
C GLY A 459 -0.25 29.22 -17.72
N VAL A 460 -0.65 28.44 -16.70
CA VAL A 460 -1.81 28.77 -15.83
C VAL A 460 -1.36 29.16 -14.42
N GLY A 461 -0.24 28.60 -13.95
CA GLY A 461 0.33 28.89 -12.63
C GLY A 461 0.06 27.79 -11.61
N GLN A 462 0.07 28.18 -10.34
CA GLN A 462 -0.04 27.26 -9.21
C GLN A 462 -1.48 27.20 -8.69
N THR A 463 -2.02 26.00 -8.49
CA THR A 463 -3.35 25.77 -7.93
C THR A 463 -3.26 24.77 -6.78
N HIS A 464 -3.76 25.16 -5.61
CA HIS A 464 -3.94 24.24 -4.50
C HIS A 464 -5.23 23.45 -4.68
N GLU A 465 -5.15 22.12 -4.60
CA GLU A 465 -6.35 21.28 -4.52
C GLU A 465 -7.01 21.53 -3.17
N LYS A 466 -8.17 22.19 -3.19
CA LYS A 466 -8.98 22.43 -1.99
C LYS A 466 -10.13 21.43 -1.96
N PRO A 467 -10.41 20.83 -0.79
CA PRO A 467 -11.64 20.08 -0.64
C PRO A 467 -12.86 21.00 -0.78
N ASP A 468 -14.04 20.39 -0.99
CA ASP A 468 -15.31 21.08 -0.82
C ASP A 468 -15.56 21.47 0.65
N ASP A 469 -16.69 22.13 0.90
CA ASP A 469 -17.17 22.55 2.22
C ASP A 469 -17.35 21.39 3.22
N GLU A 470 -17.39 20.14 2.74
CA GLU A 470 -17.48 18.95 3.58
C GLU A 470 -16.16 18.19 3.73
N GLY A 471 -15.08 18.67 3.09
CA GLY A 471 -13.78 18.02 3.14
C GLY A 471 -13.53 17.00 2.03
N PHE A 472 -14.41 16.87 1.02
CA PHE A 472 -14.23 15.94 -0.09
C PHE A 472 -13.36 16.53 -1.19
N HIS A 473 -12.37 15.76 -1.63
CA HIS A 473 -11.53 16.00 -2.78
C HIS A 473 -12.11 15.31 -4.00
N ARG A 474 -12.14 16.00 -5.14
CA ARG A 474 -12.56 15.40 -6.42
C ARG A 474 -11.39 14.65 -7.03
N LEU A 475 -11.59 13.39 -7.38
CA LEU A 475 -10.64 12.62 -8.17
C LEU A 475 -11.05 12.61 -9.64
N PRO A 476 -10.11 12.58 -10.59
CA PRO A 476 -10.40 12.66 -12.02
C PRO A 476 -10.91 11.32 -12.60
N TYR A 477 -11.75 10.60 -11.86
CA TYR A 477 -12.23 9.27 -12.22
C TYR A 477 -13.74 9.25 -12.42
N VAL A 478 -14.16 8.57 -13.50
CA VAL A 478 -15.56 8.28 -13.78
C VAL A 478 -15.87 6.91 -13.23
N CYS A 479 -16.81 6.86 -12.30
CA CYS A 479 -17.07 5.69 -11.48
C CYS A 479 -18.57 5.35 -11.43
N ARG A 480 -18.85 4.13 -10.97
CA ARG A 480 -20.20 3.66 -10.64
C ARG A 480 -20.14 2.72 -9.43
N TRP A 481 -21.10 2.83 -8.52
CA TRP A 481 -21.31 1.85 -7.46
C TRP A 481 -22.03 0.61 -8.03
N GLY A 482 -21.49 -0.57 -7.76
CA GLY A 482 -22.22 -1.81 -7.99
C GLY A 482 -23.23 -2.07 -6.88
N THR A 483 -24.16 -2.97 -7.17
CA THR A 483 -25.14 -3.46 -6.18
C THR A 483 -24.47 -4.26 -5.05
N ASP A 484 -23.21 -4.66 -5.26
CA ASP A 484 -22.37 -5.36 -4.29
C ASP A 484 -21.63 -4.42 -3.33
N GLY A 485 -21.79 -3.11 -3.48
CA GLY A 485 -21.08 -2.10 -2.69
C GLY A 485 -19.63 -1.88 -3.12
N CYS A 486 -19.17 -2.47 -4.23
CA CYS A 486 -17.86 -2.14 -4.79
C CYS A 486 -17.94 -0.87 -5.66
N LEU A 487 -16.86 -0.10 -5.66
CA LEU A 487 -16.68 0.99 -6.60
C LEU A 487 -16.06 0.45 -7.88
N TYR A 488 -16.65 0.77 -9.03
CA TYR A 488 -16.14 0.42 -10.35
C TYR A 488 -15.63 1.68 -11.05
N ILE A 489 -14.34 1.72 -11.36
CA ILE A 489 -13.70 2.79 -12.13
C ILE A 489 -13.82 2.44 -13.61
N LEU A 490 -14.45 3.31 -14.39
CA LEU A 490 -14.71 3.11 -15.82
C LEU A 490 -13.69 3.82 -16.71
N GLY A 491 -13.09 4.90 -16.20
CA GLY A 491 -12.08 5.66 -16.93
C GLY A 491 -11.64 6.91 -16.18
N LYS A 492 -10.80 7.71 -16.83
CA LYS A 492 -10.29 9.00 -16.33
C LYS A 492 -10.94 10.14 -17.12
N ASN A 493 -11.44 11.16 -16.43
CA ASN A 493 -11.75 12.43 -17.08
C ASN A 493 -10.43 13.13 -17.37
N LEU A 494 -10.16 13.42 -18.64
CA LEU A 494 -8.97 14.16 -19.06
C LEU A 494 -9.20 15.66 -18.93
#